data_AF-A0A7Y3LEQ7-F1
#
_entry.id   AF-A0A7Y3LEQ7-F1
#
_cell.length_a   1.000
_cell.length_b   1.000
_cell.length_c   1.000
_cell.angle_alpha   90.00
_cell.angle_beta   90.00
_cell.angle_gamma   90.00
#
_symmetry.space_group_name_H-M   'P 1'
#
loop_
_entity.id
_entity.type
_entity.pdbx_description
1 polymer ?
#
loop_
_entity_poly.entity_id
_entity_poly.type
_entity_poly.pdbx_seq_one_letter_code
_entity_poly.pdbx_strand_id
1 'polypeptide(L)'
;MPDLSGAESCANLLDQLVARIEEPFRIGSAGDQASLSASIGVALYHGEDVDPDSMLCLAGDVMYRARNADDGNRYLIVDTTGAVIAVGPARPNLTA
;
A
#
# COMPACT_ATOMS: atom_id res chain seq x y z
N MET A 1 -13.75 13.12 -6.73
CA MET A 1 -12.92 12.24 -5.87
C MET A 1 -13.27 10.81 -6.25
N PRO A 2 -12.29 9.91 -6.39
CA PRO A 2 -12.56 8.51 -6.66
C PRO A 2 -13.29 7.88 -5.46
N ASP A 3 -14.32 7.09 -5.77
CA ASP A 3 -15.16 6.42 -4.78
C ASP A 3 -14.39 5.26 -4.16
N LEU A 4 -14.06 5.35 -2.86
CA LEU A 4 -13.31 4.34 -2.10
C LEU A 4 -14.24 3.25 -1.51
N SER A 5 -15.49 3.16 -2.00
CA SER A 5 -16.55 2.32 -1.44
C SER A 5 -16.28 0.81 -1.56
N GLY A 6 -15.26 0.41 -2.30
CA GLY A 6 -14.91 -1.00 -2.52
C GLY A 6 -13.41 -1.25 -2.55
N ALA A 7 -13.03 -2.47 -2.15
CA ALA A 7 -11.65 -2.94 -2.17
C ALA A 7 -10.99 -2.81 -3.56
N GLU A 8 -11.77 -2.91 -4.64
CA GLU A 8 -11.29 -2.78 -6.02
C GLU A 8 -10.89 -1.34 -6.38
N SER A 9 -11.70 -0.35 -6.00
CA SER A 9 -11.36 1.07 -6.17
C SER A 9 -10.16 1.48 -5.31
N CYS A 10 -10.10 0.97 -4.08
CA CYS A 10 -8.92 1.12 -3.21
C CYS A 10 -7.67 0.54 -3.87
N ALA A 11 -7.74 -0.69 -4.39
CA ALA A 11 -6.63 -1.34 -5.07
C ALA A 11 -6.15 -0.53 -6.29
N ASN A 12 -7.07 0.00 -7.12
CA ASN A 12 -6.72 0.84 -8.28
C ASN A 12 -6.03 2.16 -7.88
N LEU A 13 -6.38 2.75 -6.74
CA LEU A 13 -5.70 3.95 -6.25
C LEU A 13 -4.34 3.63 -5.66
N LEU A 14 -4.21 2.50 -4.96
CA LEU A 14 -2.94 2.05 -4.41
C LEU A 14 -1.96 1.68 -5.52
N ASP A 15 -2.43 1.05 -6.59
CA ASP A 15 -1.62 0.75 -7.77
C ASP A 15 -1.05 2.03 -8.39
N GLN A 16 -1.90 3.04 -8.62
CA GLN A 16 -1.45 4.36 -9.09
C GLN A 16 -0.48 5.03 -8.12
N LEU A 17 -0.73 4.95 -6.80
CA LEU A 17 0.12 5.58 -5.80
C LEU A 17 1.51 4.92 -5.76
N VAL A 18 1.58 3.59 -5.77
CA VAL A 18 2.85 2.85 -5.81
C VAL A 18 3.59 3.19 -7.10
N ALA A 19 2.93 3.15 -8.26
CA ALA A 19 3.54 3.49 -9.54
C ALA A 19 4.12 4.92 -9.58
N ARG A 20 3.44 5.87 -8.93
CA ARG A 20 3.92 7.26 -8.80
C ARG A 20 5.11 7.40 -7.86
N ILE A 21 5.14 6.66 -6.75
CA ILE A 21 6.26 6.68 -5.81
C ILE A 21 7.51 6.02 -6.41
N GLU A 22 7.32 5.07 -7.32
CA GLU A 22 8.44 4.46 -8.04
C GLU A 22 9.07 5.39 -9.09
N GLU A 23 8.44 6.50 -9.46
CA GLU A 23 9.05 7.47 -10.36
C GLU A 23 10.29 8.11 -9.69
N PRO A 24 11.44 8.18 -10.38
CA PRO A 24 12.67 8.70 -9.78
C PRO A 24 12.51 10.17 -9.39
N PHE A 25 12.63 10.44 -8.09
CA PHE A 25 12.56 11.78 -7.54
C PHE A 25 13.88 12.50 -7.78
N ARG A 26 13.81 13.74 -8.29
CA ARG A 26 14.97 14.62 -8.36
C ARG A 26 15.24 15.18 -6.97
N ILE A 27 16.44 14.93 -6.45
CA ILE A 27 16.89 15.45 -5.16
C ILE A 27 18.02 16.45 -5.39
N GLY A 28 17.87 17.65 -4.83
CA GLY A 28 18.87 18.71 -4.93
C GLY A 28 18.93 19.40 -6.31
N SER A 29 19.89 20.32 -6.44
CA SER A 29 20.06 21.14 -7.63
C SER A 29 21.01 20.53 -8.68
N ALA A 30 21.71 19.44 -8.32
CA ALA A 30 22.74 18.81 -9.14
C ALA A 30 22.20 17.73 -10.10
N GLY A 31 20.90 17.43 -10.06
CA GLY A 31 20.27 16.44 -10.94
C GLY A 31 20.30 15.00 -10.41
N ASP A 32 20.64 14.80 -9.14
CA ASP A 32 20.60 13.47 -8.53
C ASP A 32 19.18 12.90 -8.51
N GLN A 33 19.07 11.59 -8.77
CA GLN A 33 17.79 10.88 -8.79
C GLN A 33 17.77 9.81 -7.71
N ALA A 34 16.69 9.76 -6.94
CA ALA A 34 16.44 8.72 -5.96
C ALA A 34 15.19 7.93 -6.37
N SER A 35 15.32 6.61 -6.41
CA SER A 35 14.18 5.71 -6.58
C SER A 35 13.69 5.29 -5.21
N LEU A 36 12.38 5.37 -4.99
CA LEU A 36 11.75 4.98 -3.73
C LEU A 36 10.78 3.82 -3.99
N SER A 37 10.76 2.87 -3.07
CA SER A 37 9.77 1.80 -3.02
C SER A 37 8.85 2.03 -1.82
N ALA A 38 7.55 1.80 -1.98
CA ALA A 38 6.57 1.96 -0.90
C ALA A 38 5.86 0.64 -0.58
N SER A 39 5.76 0.34 0.70
CA SER A 39 4.92 -0.75 1.20
C SER A 39 3.73 -0.15 1.93
N ILE A 40 2.51 -0.57 1.60
CA ILE A 40 1.29 0.07 2.11
C ILE A 40 0.40 -0.98 2.77
N GLY A 41 -0.05 -0.70 4.00
CA GLY A 41 -1.07 -1.49 4.68
C GLY A 41 -2.39 -0.73 4.74
N VAL A 42 -3.48 -1.39 4.36
CA VAL A 42 -4.83 -0.81 4.39
C VAL A 42 -5.74 -1.71 5.20
N ALA A 43 -6.39 -1.14 6.21
CA ALA A 43 -7.49 -1.75 6.94
C ALA A 43 -8.81 -1.13 6.45
N LEU A 44 -9.70 -1.94 5.86
CA LEU A 44 -10.97 -1.48 5.30
C LEU A 44 -12.07 -1.58 6.36
N TYR A 45 -12.76 -0.47 6.60
CA TYR A 45 -13.85 -0.38 7.57
C TYR A 45 -15.20 -0.67 6.90
N HIS A 46 -15.96 -1.61 7.47
CA HIS A 46 -17.24 -2.07 6.92
C HIS A 46 -18.48 -1.64 7.74
N GLY A 47 -18.32 -0.70 8.68
CA GLY A 47 -19.45 -0.19 9.48
C GLY A 47 -19.71 -0.93 10.80
N GLU A 48 -18.87 -1.89 11.16
CA GLU A 48 -18.86 -2.49 12.51
C GLU A 48 -18.25 -1.51 13.52
N ASP A 49 -18.70 -1.51 14.77
CA ASP A 49 -18.19 -0.61 15.81
C ASP A 49 -16.76 -1.04 16.23
N VAL A 50 -15.79 -0.64 15.41
CA VAL A 50 -14.37 -0.94 15.61
C VAL A 50 -13.68 0.29 16.15
N ASP A 51 -12.95 0.08 17.24
CA ASP A 51 -12.12 1.10 17.87
C ASP A 51 -11.08 1.66 16.86
N PRO A 52 -11.03 2.99 16.67
CA PRO A 52 -10.19 3.60 15.65
C PRO A 52 -8.69 3.39 15.90
N ASP A 53 -8.25 3.36 17.17
CA ASP A 53 -6.87 3.06 17.53
C ASP A 53 -6.50 1.62 17.14
N SER A 54 -7.42 0.68 17.34
CA SER A 54 -7.26 -0.72 16.92
C SER A 54 -7.14 -0.86 15.41
N MET A 55 -7.89 -0.07 14.62
CA MET A 55 -7.74 -0.04 13.16
C MET A 55 -6.40 0.53 12.71
N LEU A 56 -5.88 1.57 13.38
CA LEU A 56 -4.57 2.13 13.06
C LEU A 56 -3.44 1.15 13.36
N CYS A 57 -3.51 0.46 14.50
CA CYS A 57 -2.59 -0.63 14.84
C CYS A 57 -2.64 -1.74 13.79
N LEU A 58 -3.85 -2.17 13.41
CA LEU A 58 -4.04 -3.18 12.36
C LEU A 58 -3.42 -2.74 11.03
N ALA A 59 -3.68 -1.52 10.58
CA ALA A 59 -3.08 -0.99 9.35
C ALA A 59 -1.54 -0.94 9.43
N GLY A 60 -0.99 -0.61 10.60
CA GLY A 60 0.46 -0.66 10.85
C GLY A 60 1.04 -2.07 10.75
N ASP A 61 0.40 -3.06 11.37
CA ASP A 61 0.82 -4.46 11.28
C ASP A 61 0.74 -4.98 9.83
N VAL A 62 -0.33 -4.63 9.13
CA VAL A 62 -0.55 -4.97 7.73
C VAL A 62 0.52 -4.35 6.83
N MET A 63 0.89 -3.09 7.09
CA MET A 63 1.99 -2.42 6.39
C MET A 63 3.32 -3.14 6.67
N TYR A 64 3.59 -3.54 7.92
CA TYR A 64 4.82 -4.26 8.26
C TYR A 64 4.88 -5.63 7.58
N ARG A 65 3.75 -6.35 7.52
CA ARG A 65 3.62 -7.59 6.74
C ARG A 65 3.87 -7.36 5.25
N ALA A 66 3.34 -6.28 4.69
CA ALA A 66 3.60 -5.89 3.30
C ALA A 66 5.07 -5.54 3.06
N ARG A 67 5.75 -4.93 4.03
CA ARG A 67 7.18 -4.57 3.94
C ARG A 67 8.11 -5.77 3.99
N ASN A 68 7.79 -6.79 4.79
CA ASN A 68 8.63 -7.96 4.98
C ASN A 68 8.41 -9.08 3.95
N ALA A 69 7.36 -8.99 3.13
CA ALA A 69 7.08 -9.96 2.11
C ALA A 69 7.82 -9.59 0.81
N ASP A 70 8.44 -10.59 0.16
CA ASP A 70 9.36 -10.54 -1.02
C ASP A 70 9.83 -9.12 -1.42
N ASP A 71 10.97 -8.70 -0.85
CA ASP A 71 11.69 -7.44 -1.16
C ASP A 71 10.93 -6.11 -0.92
N GLY A 72 9.73 -6.17 -0.33
CA GLY A 72 8.90 -4.99 -0.07
C GLY A 72 8.13 -4.55 -1.31
N ASN A 73 7.74 -3.27 -1.38
CA ASN A 73 7.10 -2.68 -2.56
C ASN A 73 5.74 -3.29 -2.99
N ARG A 74 4.85 -3.54 -2.03
CA ARG A 74 3.49 -4.06 -2.28
C ARG A 74 2.49 -3.39 -1.36
N TYR A 75 1.21 -3.56 -1.68
CA TYR A 75 0.15 -3.21 -0.75
C TYR A 75 -0.63 -4.45 -0.29
N LEU A 76 -1.08 -4.40 0.96
CA LEU A 76 -1.92 -5.42 1.58
C LEU A 76 -3.19 -4.76 2.10
N ILE A 77 -4.34 -5.24 1.67
CA ILE A 77 -5.66 -4.80 2.11
C ILE A 77 -6.26 -5.90 2.98
N VAL A 78 -6.66 -5.55 4.19
CA VAL A 78 -7.39 -6.43 5.12
C VAL A 78 -8.71 -5.82 5.53
N ASP A 79 -9.62 -6.66 6.03
CA ASP A 79 -10.84 -6.20 6.70
C ASP A 79 -10.57 -5.84 8.17
N THR A 80 -11.62 -5.44 8.89
CA THR A 80 -11.62 -5.17 10.34
C THR A 80 -11.20 -6.35 11.21
N THR A 81 -11.29 -7.59 10.69
CA THR A 81 -10.89 -8.82 11.38
C THR A 81 -9.42 -9.20 11.10
N GLY A 82 -8.77 -8.52 10.16
CA GLY A 82 -7.42 -8.83 9.69
C GLY A 82 -7.38 -9.89 8.58
N ALA A 83 -8.53 -10.29 8.04
CA ALA A 83 -8.59 -11.18 6.89
C ALA A 83 -8.15 -10.44 5.63
N VAL A 84 -7.31 -11.08 4.82
CA VAL A 84 -6.76 -10.47 3.60
C VAL A 84 -7.86 -10.40 2.54
N ILE A 85 -8.20 -9.18 2.15
CA ILE A 85 -9.18 -8.91 1.08
C ILE A 85 -8.47 -8.90 -0.27
N ALA A 86 -7.33 -8.23 -0.35
CA ALA A 86 -6.57 -8.09 -1.59
C ALA A 86 -5.09 -7.86 -1.34
N VAL A 87 -4.27 -8.34 -2.28
CA VAL A 87 -2.83 -8.10 -2.30
C VAL A 87 -2.48 -7.56 -3.68
N GLY A 88 -1.84 -6.40 -3.69
CA GLY A 88 -1.29 -5.79 -4.89
C GLY A 88 0.09 -6.29 -5.20
N PRO A 89 0.54 -6.21 -6.47
CA PRO A 89 1.85 -6.70 -6.82
C PRO A 89 2.96 -5.88 -6.16
N ALA A 90 3.98 -6.59 -5.68
CA ALA A 90 5.36 -6.21 -5.96
C ALA A 90 5.61 -6.68 -7.40
N ARG A 91 5.98 -5.77 -8.30
CA ARG A 91 6.11 -6.02 -9.75
C ARG A 91 6.63 -7.43 -10.08
N PRO A 92 6.07 -8.15 -11.08
CA PRO A 92 6.74 -9.31 -11.64
C PRO A 92 8.01 -8.84 -12.35
N ASN A 93 9.17 -9.21 -11.82
CA ASN A 93 10.50 -9.15 -12.45
C ASN A 93 10.70 -8.05 -13.52
N LEU A 94 11.20 -6.88 -13.11
CA LEU A 94 12.00 -6.07 -14.04
C LEU A 94 13.39 -6.73 -14.16
N THR A 95 13.45 -7.82 -14.91
CA THR A 95 14.71 -8.36 -15.42
C THR A 95 15.15 -7.52 -16.62
N ALA A 96 16.42 -7.10 -16.55
CA ALA A 96 17.30 -6.59 -17.61
C ALA A 96 17.14 -5.13 -18.03
#